data_AF-A0A6I2G8G9-F1
#
_entry.id   AF-A0A6I2G8G9-F1
#
_cell.length_a   1.000
_cell.length_b   1.000
_cell.length_c   1.000
_cell.angle_alpha   90.00
_cell.angle_beta   90.00
_cell.angle_gamma   90.00
#
_symmetry.space_group_name_H-M   'P 1'
#
loop_
_entity.id
_entity.type
_entity.pdbx_description
1 polymer ?
#
loop_
_entity_poly.entity_id
_entity_poly.type
_entity_poly.pdbx_seq_one_letter_code
_entity_poly.pdbx_strand_id
1 'polypeptide(L)'
;MSTNQVQTPLRVVLTDINTQVVESWRAAFAEHPEIEIRRGSIVDEHVDAWVTPTNSRGSMDGGVDAVIKRHLGAGIQLRVQRAIRDRFDGRLPVGSAVCVSAGAINPKFLISTPTMEASVQNVSETLNVALACAAAFQAIHRQNSESPGSIKSVALVGMGARTGGVPARVCANLMWTGYTLFNDYTFDDYDDLRATIIAQLDDIENAPADKPVRITRSARPATKR
;
A
#
# COMPACT_ATOMS: atom_id res chain seq x y z
N MET A 1 19.35 21.20 5.84
CA MET A 1 20.29 20.37 5.06
C MET A 1 19.60 19.05 4.81
N SER A 2 19.06 18.83 3.62
CA SER A 2 18.40 17.56 3.29
C SER A 2 19.48 16.50 3.07
N THR A 3 19.73 15.67 4.08
CA THR A 3 20.62 14.53 3.96
C THR A 3 20.03 13.55 2.97
N ASN A 4 20.71 13.39 1.84
CA ASN A 4 20.47 12.37 0.83
C ASN A 4 20.82 11.00 1.46
N GLN A 5 19.93 10.46 2.30
CA GLN A 5 20.07 9.09 2.77
C GLN A 5 19.79 8.18 1.59
N VAL A 6 20.83 7.51 1.09
CA VAL A 6 20.70 6.42 0.15
C VAL A 6 19.82 5.36 0.83
N GLN A 7 18.53 5.33 0.46
CA GLN A 7 17.61 4.32 0.94
C GLN A 7 18.17 2.96 0.52
N THR A 8 18.36 2.06 1.48
CA THR A 8 18.71 0.67 1.15
C THR A 8 17.60 0.11 0.27
N PRO A 9 17.92 -0.55 -0.86
CA PRO A 9 16.90 -1.06 -1.76
C PRO A 9 15.95 -2.00 -1.01
N LEU A 10 14.66 -1.67 -1.04
CA LEU A 10 13.59 -2.45 -0.43
C LEU A 10 13.30 -3.65 -1.33
N ARG A 11 13.41 -4.86 -0.79
CA ARG A 11 12.97 -6.07 -1.50
C ARG A 11 11.45 -6.16 -1.48
N VAL A 12 10.80 -6.14 -2.63
CA VAL A 12 9.34 -6.16 -2.74
C VAL A 12 8.88 -7.47 -3.36
N VAL A 13 7.90 -8.11 -2.71
CA VAL A 13 7.23 -9.32 -3.18
C VAL A 13 5.76 -9.02 -3.40
N LEU A 14 5.25 -9.27 -4.61
CA LEU A 14 3.82 -9.29 -4.91
C LEU A 14 3.37 -10.76 -4.94
N THR A 15 2.43 -11.13 -4.07
CA THR A 15 1.98 -12.51 -3.93
C THR A 15 0.46 -12.56 -3.86
N ASP A 16 -0.18 -13.44 -4.63
CA ASP A 16 -1.63 -13.65 -4.52
C ASP A 16 -2.00 -15.08 -4.92
N ILE A 17 -3.09 -15.59 -4.35
CA ILE A 17 -3.68 -16.86 -4.74
C ILE A 17 -4.49 -16.74 -6.04
N ASN A 18 -4.93 -15.53 -6.38
CA ASN A 18 -5.69 -15.21 -7.57
C ASN A 18 -4.76 -15.11 -8.79
N THR A 19 -4.79 -16.12 -9.65
CA THR A 19 -4.00 -16.19 -10.88
C THR A 19 -4.21 -14.97 -11.78
N GLN A 20 -5.43 -14.41 -11.89
CA GLN A 20 -5.68 -13.26 -12.76
C GLN A 20 -4.92 -12.01 -12.30
N VAL A 21 -4.82 -11.81 -10.97
CA VAL A 21 -4.04 -10.71 -10.38
C VAL A 21 -2.56 -10.94 -10.64
N VAL A 22 -2.06 -12.15 -10.40
CA VAL A 22 -0.66 -12.52 -10.63
C VAL A 22 -0.25 -12.29 -12.09
N GLU A 23 -1.04 -12.76 -13.07
CA GLU A 23 -0.72 -12.51 -14.48
C GLU A 23 -0.81 -11.03 -14.84
N SER A 24 -1.76 -10.29 -14.26
CA SER A 24 -1.87 -8.84 -14.49
C SER A 24 -0.66 -8.09 -13.94
N TRP A 25 -0.11 -8.49 -12.79
CA TRP A 25 1.14 -7.93 -12.28
C TRP A 25 2.33 -8.26 -13.17
N ARG A 26 2.45 -9.49 -13.68
CA ARG A 26 3.56 -9.84 -14.59
C ARG A 26 3.57 -8.96 -15.83
N ALA A 27 2.41 -8.57 -16.34
CA ALA A 27 2.30 -7.63 -17.44
C ALA A 27 2.64 -6.19 -17.00
N ALA A 28 2.08 -5.71 -15.89
CA ALA A 28 2.24 -4.33 -15.43
C ALA A 28 3.66 -4.01 -14.92
N PHE A 29 4.36 -5.00 -14.35
CA PHE A 29 5.70 -4.88 -13.76
C PHE A 29 6.78 -5.55 -14.64
N ALA A 30 6.51 -5.82 -15.92
CA ALA A 30 7.41 -6.57 -16.80
C ALA A 30 8.82 -5.95 -16.92
N GLU A 31 8.91 -4.62 -16.83
CA GLU A 31 10.17 -3.87 -16.93
C GLU A 31 10.89 -3.70 -15.57
N HIS A 32 10.37 -4.32 -14.50
CA HIS A 32 10.85 -4.19 -13.12
C HIS A 32 11.21 -5.55 -12.51
N PRO A 33 12.31 -6.18 -12.98
CA PRO A 33 12.72 -7.52 -12.55
C PRO A 33 13.12 -7.60 -11.07
N GLU A 34 13.35 -6.47 -10.41
CA GLU A 34 13.57 -6.38 -8.96
C GLU A 34 12.31 -6.70 -8.13
N ILE A 35 11.13 -6.64 -8.74
CA ILE A 35 9.86 -6.98 -8.10
C ILE A 35 9.59 -8.46 -8.25
N GLU A 36 9.58 -9.18 -7.13
CA GLU A 36 9.33 -10.61 -7.13
C GLU A 36 7.83 -10.89 -7.18
N ILE A 37 7.36 -11.58 -8.22
CA ILE A 37 5.95 -11.92 -8.37
C ILE A 37 5.75 -13.41 -8.13
N ARG A 38 4.94 -13.76 -7.14
CA ARG A 38 4.67 -15.13 -6.70
C ARG A 38 3.18 -15.42 -6.75
N ARG A 39 2.85 -16.69 -7.05
CA ARG A 39 1.49 -17.20 -6.87
C ARG A 39 1.49 -18.00 -5.57
N GLY A 40 0.79 -17.51 -4.55
CA GLY A 40 0.85 -18.08 -3.21
C GLY A 40 0.08 -17.28 -2.19
N SER A 41 0.07 -17.76 -0.96
CA SER A 41 -0.49 -17.02 0.17
C SER A 41 0.55 -16.09 0.76
N ILE A 42 0.14 -14.90 1.19
CA ILE A 42 1.06 -13.97 1.87
C ILE A 42 1.67 -14.57 3.14
N VAL A 43 0.99 -15.53 3.78
CA VAL A 43 1.51 -16.17 5.00
C VAL A 43 2.67 -17.12 4.76
N ASP A 44 2.94 -17.47 3.49
CA ASP A 44 4.09 -18.28 3.10
C ASP A 44 5.34 -17.40 2.84
N GLU A 45 5.16 -16.07 2.75
CA GLU A 45 6.24 -15.14 2.45
C GLU A 45 7.10 -14.85 3.68
N HIS A 46 8.41 -15.00 3.49
CA HIS A 46 9.41 -14.71 4.50
C HIS A 46 10.02 -13.33 4.25
N VAL A 47 9.45 -12.32 4.92
CA VAL A 47 9.78 -10.89 4.75
C VAL A 47 9.63 -10.14 6.07
N ASP A 48 10.21 -8.95 6.18
CA ASP A 48 10.13 -8.17 7.42
C ASP A 48 8.72 -7.62 7.69
N ALA A 49 7.97 -7.30 6.63
CA ALA A 49 6.62 -6.74 6.73
C ALA A 49 5.63 -7.39 5.75
N TRP A 50 4.41 -7.61 6.20
CA TRP A 50 3.26 -7.89 5.32
C TRP A 50 2.39 -6.64 5.19
N VAL A 51 1.85 -6.39 4.00
CA VAL A 51 0.83 -5.37 3.75
C VAL A 51 -0.52 -6.04 3.60
N THR A 52 -1.50 -5.57 4.37
CA THR A 52 -2.88 -6.04 4.26
C THR A 52 -3.83 -4.91 3.84
N PRO A 53 -4.59 -5.08 2.73
CA PRO A 53 -5.68 -4.19 2.38
C PRO A 53 -6.88 -4.44 3.31
N THR A 54 -7.24 -3.42 4.10
CA THR A 54 -8.32 -3.49 5.11
C THR A 54 -9.48 -2.52 4.77
N ASN A 55 -10.46 -2.44 5.68
CA ASN A 55 -11.39 -1.32 5.82
C ASN A 55 -10.90 -0.27 6.84
N SER A 56 -11.53 0.90 6.86
CA SER A 56 -11.19 2.02 7.77
C SER A 56 -11.30 1.72 9.26
N ARG A 57 -11.99 0.65 9.68
CA ARG A 57 -12.08 0.23 11.08
C ARG A 57 -11.02 -0.80 11.49
N GLY A 58 -10.15 -1.22 10.56
CA GLY A 58 -9.17 -2.28 10.83
C GLY A 58 -9.80 -3.63 11.18
N SER A 59 -11.04 -3.90 10.71
CA SER A 59 -11.72 -5.18 10.98
C SER A 59 -11.14 -6.26 10.08
N MET A 60 -10.60 -7.32 10.67
CA MET A 60 -9.88 -8.36 9.94
C MET A 60 -10.70 -9.64 9.75
N ASP A 61 -11.97 -9.52 9.34
CA ASP A 61 -12.94 -10.62 9.36
C ASP A 61 -13.12 -11.34 8.02
N GLY A 62 -12.52 -10.84 6.95
CA GLY A 62 -12.67 -11.42 5.61
C GLY A 62 -11.37 -11.42 4.82
N GLY A 63 -11.37 -12.17 3.70
CA GLY A 63 -10.28 -12.16 2.73
C GLY A 63 -8.91 -12.47 3.34
N VAL A 64 -7.89 -11.77 2.85
CA VAL A 64 -6.50 -11.88 3.33
C VAL A 64 -6.35 -11.48 4.80
N ASP A 65 -7.12 -10.48 5.26
CA ASP A 65 -7.12 -10.02 6.64
C ASP A 65 -7.49 -11.16 7.61
N ALA A 66 -8.52 -11.95 7.29
CA ALA A 66 -8.90 -13.11 8.09
C ALA A 66 -7.81 -14.19 8.12
N VAL A 67 -7.12 -14.41 6.99
CA VAL A 67 -6.01 -15.36 6.88
C VAL A 67 -4.83 -14.92 7.76
N ILE A 68 -4.45 -13.63 7.69
CA ILE A 68 -3.39 -13.04 8.51
C ILE A 68 -3.77 -13.11 9.99
N LYS A 69 -5.01 -12.74 10.36
CA LYS A 69 -5.50 -12.84 11.75
C LYS A 69 -5.45 -14.27 12.28
N ARG A 70 -5.83 -15.25 11.46
CA ARG A 70 -5.75 -16.68 11.83
C ARG A 70 -4.31 -17.12 12.04
N HIS A 71 -3.37 -16.61 11.23
CA HIS A 71 -1.95 -16.97 11.32
C HIS A 71 -1.24 -16.30 12.52
N LEU A 72 -1.45 -15.00 12.72
CA LEU A 72 -0.78 -14.22 13.79
C LEU A 72 -1.53 -14.21 15.13
N GLY A 73 -2.76 -14.75 15.15
CA GLY A 73 -3.65 -14.76 16.32
C GLY A 73 -4.46 -13.47 16.47
N ALA A 74 -5.58 -13.57 17.19
CA ALA A 74 -6.58 -12.49 17.31
C ALA A 74 -6.02 -11.16 17.87
N GLY A 75 -4.90 -11.21 18.61
CA GLY A 75 -4.24 -10.02 19.15
C GLY A 75 -3.76 -9.03 18.07
N ILE A 76 -3.51 -9.48 16.84
CA ILE A 76 -3.04 -8.59 15.77
C ILE A 76 -4.08 -7.52 15.42
N GLN A 77 -5.37 -7.90 15.35
CA GLN A 77 -6.46 -6.96 15.09
C GLN A 77 -6.55 -5.90 16.18
N LEU A 78 -6.39 -6.30 17.45
CA LEU A 78 -6.42 -5.36 18.58
C LEU A 78 -5.28 -4.34 18.50
N ARG A 79 -4.09 -4.74 18.04
CA ARG A 79 -2.96 -3.83 17.83
C ARG A 79 -3.23 -2.86 16.68
N VAL A 80 -3.75 -3.35 15.55
CA VAL A 80 -4.15 -2.51 14.41
C VAL A 80 -5.21 -1.50 14.84
N GLN A 81 -6.29 -1.94 15.47
CA GLN A 81 -7.38 -1.07 15.94
C GLN A 81 -6.91 -0.07 17.00
N ARG A 82 -5.96 -0.45 17.86
CA ARG A 82 -5.31 0.50 18.78
C ARG A 82 -4.53 1.56 18.03
N ALA A 83 -3.68 1.18 17.08
CA ALA A 83 -2.93 2.15 16.28
C ALA A 83 -3.85 3.09 15.48
N ILE A 84 -4.98 2.57 14.96
CA ILE A 84 -5.99 3.39 14.28
C ILE A 84 -6.64 4.39 15.24
N ARG A 85 -7.02 3.95 16.45
CA ARG A 85 -7.59 4.83 17.47
C ARG A 85 -6.62 5.93 17.88
N ASP A 86 -5.37 5.56 18.14
CA ASP A 86 -4.39 6.47 18.71
C ASP A 86 -3.87 7.49 17.69
N ARG A 87 -3.91 7.18 16.39
CA ARG A 87 -3.33 8.01 15.31
C ARG A 87 -4.35 8.64 14.37
N PHE A 88 -5.57 8.11 14.33
CA PHE A 88 -6.61 8.49 13.35
C PHE A 88 -8.01 8.56 13.98
N ASP A 89 -8.09 8.83 15.28
CA ASP A 89 -9.35 9.00 16.02
C ASP A 89 -10.37 7.87 15.80
N GLY A 90 -9.87 6.65 15.57
CA GLY A 90 -10.68 5.43 15.42
C GLY A 90 -11.11 5.12 13.99
N ARG A 91 -10.75 5.93 12.99
CA ARG A 91 -11.09 5.70 11.58
C ARG A 91 -9.90 5.98 10.67
N LEU A 92 -9.32 4.93 10.10
CA LEU A 92 -8.20 5.03 9.18
C LEU A 92 -8.66 5.51 7.78
N PRO A 93 -8.23 6.69 7.31
CA PRO A 93 -8.63 7.18 5.99
C PRO A 93 -8.00 6.36 4.85
N VAL A 94 -8.71 6.22 3.73
CA VAL A 94 -8.11 5.69 2.49
C VAL A 94 -6.91 6.57 2.10
N GLY A 95 -5.79 5.94 1.74
CA GLY A 95 -4.52 6.65 1.51
C GLY A 95 -3.72 6.93 2.78
N SER A 96 -4.08 6.31 3.89
CA SER A 96 -3.27 6.25 5.12
C SER A 96 -2.94 4.81 5.46
N ALA A 97 -1.95 4.60 6.34
CA ALA A 97 -1.62 3.26 6.83
C ALA A 97 -1.18 3.28 8.29
N VAL A 98 -1.33 2.14 8.96
CA VAL A 98 -0.71 1.88 10.26
C VAL A 98 0.29 0.74 10.14
N CYS A 99 1.49 0.95 10.65
CA CYS A 99 2.50 -0.09 10.83
C CYS A 99 2.52 -0.50 12.30
N VAL A 100 2.32 -1.79 12.58
CA VAL A 100 2.33 -2.35 13.93
C VAL A 100 3.25 -3.56 14.01
N SER A 101 3.80 -3.84 15.19
CA SER A 101 4.49 -5.11 15.42
C SER A 101 3.51 -6.28 15.29
N ALA A 102 3.89 -7.27 14.48
CA ALA A 102 3.14 -8.50 14.30
C ALA A 102 3.21 -9.40 15.54
N GLY A 103 4.21 -9.21 16.42
CA GLY A 103 4.46 -10.09 17.55
C GLY A 103 4.93 -11.50 17.14
N ALA A 104 5.48 -11.62 15.93
CA ALA A 104 6.05 -12.83 15.35
C ALA A 104 7.44 -12.54 14.78
N ILE A 105 8.19 -13.60 14.46
CA ILE A 105 9.49 -13.47 13.77
C ILE A 105 9.26 -13.21 12.27
N ASN A 106 8.23 -13.83 11.69
CA ASN A 106 7.86 -13.66 10.29
C ASN A 106 6.34 -13.44 10.17
N PRO A 107 5.88 -12.26 9.72
CA PRO A 107 6.65 -11.04 9.55
C PRO A 107 6.93 -10.41 10.92
N LYS A 108 7.84 -9.43 10.98
CA LYS A 108 8.03 -8.60 12.19
C LYS A 108 6.96 -7.52 12.29
N PHE A 109 6.50 -7.03 11.15
CA PHE A 109 5.53 -5.94 11.03
C PHE A 109 4.32 -6.32 10.20
N LEU A 110 3.16 -5.78 10.56
CA LEU A 110 1.98 -5.75 9.72
C LEU A 110 1.65 -4.30 9.40
N ILE A 111 1.52 -4.00 8.11
CA ILE A 111 1.12 -2.69 7.60
C ILE A 111 -0.32 -2.81 7.10
N SER A 112 -1.25 -2.15 7.77
CA SER A 112 -2.67 -2.14 7.38
C SER A 112 -3.00 -0.85 6.67
N THR A 113 -3.55 -0.96 5.46
CA THR A 113 -3.90 0.18 4.59
C THR A 113 -5.33 -0.01 4.07
N PRO A 114 -6.25 0.95 4.23
CA PRO A 114 -7.63 0.72 3.85
C PRO A 114 -7.82 0.96 2.35
N THR A 115 -8.43 -0.02 1.70
CA THR A 115 -8.89 0.10 0.29
C THR A 115 -10.36 0.50 0.19
N MET A 116 -11.06 0.52 1.33
CA MET A 116 -12.48 0.80 1.45
C MET A 116 -12.79 1.35 2.85
N GLU A 117 -13.90 2.04 2.99
CA GLU A 117 -14.32 2.57 4.30
C GLU A 117 -15.06 1.52 5.12
N ALA A 118 -16.00 0.82 4.48
CA ALA A 118 -16.76 -0.29 5.05
C ALA A 118 -16.16 -1.64 4.63
N SER A 119 -16.51 -2.72 5.33
CA SER A 119 -15.98 -4.07 5.04
C SER A 119 -16.47 -4.66 3.70
N VAL A 120 -17.54 -4.09 3.13
CA VAL A 120 -18.05 -4.43 1.80
C VAL A 120 -18.38 -3.12 1.09
N GLN A 121 -17.65 -2.83 0.01
CA GLN A 121 -17.81 -1.63 -0.78
C GLN A 121 -17.23 -1.88 -2.18
N ASN A 122 -17.96 -1.51 -3.23
CA ASN A 122 -17.39 -1.49 -4.57
C ASN A 122 -16.50 -0.25 -4.71
N VAL A 123 -15.24 -0.46 -5.10
CA VAL A 123 -14.21 0.56 -5.28
C VAL A 123 -13.57 0.48 -6.67
N SER A 124 -14.22 -0.20 -7.63
CA SER A 124 -13.72 -0.42 -8.99
C SER A 124 -13.49 0.85 -9.79
N GLU A 125 -14.25 1.91 -9.49
CA GLU A 125 -14.18 3.22 -10.13
C GLU A 125 -13.50 4.26 -9.22
N THR A 126 -12.55 3.83 -8.39
CA THR A 126 -11.84 4.69 -7.45
C THR A 126 -10.33 4.49 -7.51
N LEU A 127 -9.61 5.44 -6.92
CA LEU A 127 -8.15 5.40 -6.79
C LEU A 127 -7.67 4.75 -5.49
N ASN A 128 -8.59 4.12 -4.75
CA ASN A 128 -8.30 3.60 -3.42
C ASN A 128 -7.13 2.61 -3.41
N VAL A 129 -6.96 1.81 -4.46
CA VAL A 129 -5.84 0.86 -4.57
C VAL A 129 -4.50 1.59 -4.71
N ALA A 130 -4.41 2.63 -5.53
CA ALA A 130 -3.18 3.40 -5.68
C ALA A 130 -2.83 4.13 -4.39
N LEU A 131 -3.82 4.79 -3.78
CA LEU A 131 -3.69 5.45 -2.49
C LEU A 131 -3.23 4.47 -1.39
N ALA A 132 -3.85 3.29 -1.31
CA ALA A 132 -3.52 2.30 -0.30
C ALA A 132 -2.11 1.72 -0.50
N CYS A 133 -1.72 1.47 -1.75
CA CYS A 133 -0.39 1.00 -2.12
C CYS A 133 0.70 2.03 -1.73
N ALA A 134 0.53 3.29 -2.15
CA ALA A 134 1.45 4.36 -1.80
C ALA A 134 1.54 4.58 -0.28
N ALA A 135 0.41 4.53 0.44
CA ALA A 135 0.39 4.66 1.90
C ALA A 135 1.13 3.53 2.62
N ALA A 136 1.07 2.30 2.10
CA ALA A 136 1.80 1.18 2.66
C ALA A 136 3.31 1.40 2.57
N PHE A 137 3.78 1.84 1.41
CA PHE A 137 5.19 2.15 1.22
C PHE A 137 5.66 3.36 2.02
N GLN A 138 4.83 4.41 2.14
CA GLN A 138 5.09 5.55 3.03
C GLN A 138 5.20 5.10 4.51
N ALA A 139 4.42 4.10 4.94
CA ALA A 139 4.55 3.54 6.29
C ALA A 139 5.92 2.88 6.52
N ILE A 140 6.48 2.23 5.48
CA ILE A 140 7.82 1.64 5.53
C ILE A 140 8.88 2.72 5.68
N HIS A 141 8.77 3.83 4.93
CA HIS A 141 9.68 4.97 5.09
C HIS A 141 9.66 5.52 6.50
N ARG A 142 8.47 5.80 7.05
CA ARG A 142 8.34 6.32 8.42
C ARG A 142 8.95 5.36 9.43
N GLN A 143 8.67 4.07 9.32
CA GLN A 143 9.22 3.04 10.20
C GLN A 143 10.75 2.95 10.10
N ASN A 144 11.32 3.08 8.90
CA ASN A 144 12.76 3.08 8.69
C ASN A 144 13.43 4.41 9.07
N SER A 145 12.72 5.53 9.04
CA SER A 145 13.23 6.80 9.59
C SER A 145 13.34 6.75 11.11
N GLU A 146 12.38 6.11 11.79
CA GLU A 146 12.39 5.91 13.24
C GLU A 146 13.39 4.82 13.67
N SER A 147 13.46 3.73 12.91
CA SER A 147 14.37 2.60 13.15
C SER A 147 15.01 2.13 11.85
N PRO A 148 16.17 2.72 11.47
CA PRO A 148 16.86 2.42 10.21
C PRO A 148 17.06 0.92 9.96
N GLY A 149 16.61 0.46 8.79
CA GLY A 149 16.75 -0.93 8.36
C GLY A 149 15.88 -1.93 9.11
N SER A 150 14.84 -1.49 9.82
CA SER A 150 13.88 -2.37 10.48
C SER A 150 13.00 -3.14 9.50
N ILE A 151 12.69 -2.55 8.35
CA ILE A 151 12.00 -3.19 7.23
C ILE A 151 12.90 -3.11 6.00
N LYS A 152 13.44 -4.25 5.56
CA LYS A 152 14.25 -4.38 4.33
C LYS A 152 13.53 -5.18 3.25
N SER A 153 12.44 -5.85 3.61
CA SER A 153 11.64 -6.64 2.71
C SER A 153 10.15 -6.55 3.05
N VAL A 154 9.30 -6.51 2.03
CA VAL A 154 7.84 -6.42 2.18
C VAL A 154 7.12 -7.33 1.20
N ALA A 155 6.00 -7.91 1.62
CA ALA A 155 5.07 -8.61 0.75
C ALA A 155 3.71 -7.91 0.69
N LEU A 156 3.14 -7.80 -0.51
CA LEU A 156 1.83 -7.20 -0.78
C LEU A 156 0.96 -8.19 -1.56
N VAL A 157 -0.36 -8.11 -1.36
CA VAL A 157 -1.36 -8.86 -2.12
C VAL A 157 -2.14 -7.98 -3.09
N GLY A 158 -2.99 -8.59 -3.92
CA GLY A 158 -3.96 -7.90 -4.77
C GLY A 158 -4.92 -7.07 -3.95
N MET A 159 -4.84 -5.76 -4.11
CA MET A 159 -5.65 -4.81 -3.37
C MET A 159 -6.97 -4.53 -4.10
N GLY A 160 -8.11 -4.61 -3.40
CA GLY A 160 -9.42 -4.27 -3.98
C GLY A 160 -9.98 -5.28 -5.01
N ALA A 161 -9.21 -6.28 -5.45
CA ALA A 161 -9.57 -7.16 -6.56
C ALA A 161 -10.75 -8.13 -6.31
N ARG A 162 -11.07 -8.40 -5.04
CA ARG A 162 -12.16 -9.31 -4.65
C ARG A 162 -13.39 -8.54 -4.18
N THR A 163 -13.48 -8.27 -2.88
CA THR A 163 -14.61 -7.56 -2.28
C THR A 163 -14.81 -6.16 -2.87
N GLY A 164 -13.71 -5.53 -3.29
CA GLY A 164 -13.72 -4.21 -3.91
C GLY A 164 -14.17 -4.16 -5.37
N GLY A 165 -14.33 -5.31 -6.04
CA GLY A 165 -14.77 -5.37 -7.44
C GLY A 165 -13.78 -4.83 -8.47
N VAL A 166 -12.54 -4.49 -8.07
CA VAL A 166 -11.53 -3.92 -8.98
C VAL A 166 -11.06 -5.00 -9.96
N PRO A 167 -11.16 -4.80 -11.29
CA PRO A 167 -10.64 -5.76 -12.25
C PRO A 167 -9.13 -6.00 -12.06
N ALA A 168 -8.66 -7.23 -12.23
CA ALA A 168 -7.26 -7.60 -11.95
C ALA A 168 -6.22 -6.71 -12.67
N ARG A 169 -6.49 -6.36 -13.94
CA ARG A 169 -5.65 -5.43 -14.71
C ARG A 169 -5.62 -4.02 -14.10
N VAL A 170 -6.76 -3.51 -13.66
CA VAL A 170 -6.86 -2.20 -13.02
C VAL A 170 -6.16 -2.21 -11.67
N CYS A 171 -6.34 -3.27 -10.87
CA CYS A 171 -5.61 -3.48 -9.62
C CYS A 171 -4.09 -3.43 -9.84
N ALA A 172 -3.57 -4.16 -10.84
CA ALA A 172 -2.15 -4.18 -11.14
C ALA A 172 -1.62 -2.80 -11.54
N ASN A 173 -2.34 -2.08 -12.41
CA ASN A 173 -1.98 -0.73 -12.83
C ASN A 173 -2.00 0.28 -11.68
N LEU A 174 -3.01 0.23 -10.79
CA LEU A 174 -3.10 1.12 -9.64
C LEU A 174 -2.01 0.81 -8.60
N MET A 175 -1.66 -0.46 -8.41
CA MET A 175 -0.53 -0.83 -7.55
C MET A 175 0.80 -0.36 -8.15
N TRP A 176 0.97 -0.44 -9.47
CA TRP A 176 2.11 0.12 -10.19
C TRP A 176 2.22 1.63 -9.97
N THR A 177 1.13 2.39 -10.15
CA THR A 177 1.06 3.82 -9.83
C THR A 177 1.51 4.11 -8.39
N GLY A 178 1.02 3.36 -7.40
CA GLY A 178 1.41 3.53 -6.01
C GLY A 178 2.89 3.21 -5.73
N TYR A 179 3.47 2.24 -6.45
CA TYR A 179 4.88 1.87 -6.35
C TYR A 179 5.81 2.93 -6.96
N THR A 180 5.50 3.45 -8.15
CA THR A 180 6.34 4.47 -8.81
C THR A 180 6.36 5.77 -8.02
N LEU A 181 5.22 6.18 -7.48
CA LEU A 181 5.11 7.32 -6.56
C LEU A 181 6.06 7.20 -5.37
N PHE A 182 6.16 6.00 -4.79
CA PHE A 182 7.06 5.74 -3.68
C PHE A 182 8.54 5.85 -4.08
N ASN A 183 8.92 5.34 -5.25
CA ASN A 183 10.30 5.36 -5.69
C ASN A 183 10.77 6.78 -6.07
N ASP A 184 9.85 7.60 -6.58
CA ASP A 184 10.17 8.93 -7.11
C ASP A 184 10.01 10.04 -6.05
N TYR A 185 9.20 9.82 -5.01
CA TYR A 185 8.82 10.85 -4.04
C TYR A 185 8.87 10.38 -2.58
N THR A 186 9.23 11.32 -1.70
CA THR A 186 9.03 11.20 -0.26
C THR A 186 7.98 12.22 0.18
N PHE A 187 7.07 11.80 1.06
CA PHE A 187 5.99 12.64 1.57
C PHE A 187 6.21 12.96 3.05
N ASP A 188 5.80 14.15 3.48
CA ASP A 188 5.92 14.55 4.89
C ASP A 188 4.89 13.78 5.77
N ASP A 189 3.69 13.59 5.24
CA ASP A 189 2.60 12.86 5.90
C ASP A 189 1.65 12.20 4.86
N TYR A 190 0.58 11.58 5.37
CA TYR A 190 -0.43 10.94 4.52
C TYR A 190 -1.35 11.95 3.83
N ASP A 191 -1.46 13.18 4.32
CA ASP A 191 -2.33 14.20 3.74
C ASP A 191 -1.69 14.77 2.47
N ASP A 192 -0.38 15.04 2.52
CA ASP A 192 0.44 15.44 1.38
C ASP A 192 0.48 14.35 0.30
N LEU A 193 0.61 13.08 0.72
CA LEU A 193 0.52 11.92 -0.19
C LEU A 193 -0.84 11.87 -0.90
N ARG A 194 -1.95 11.98 -0.16
CA ARG A 194 -3.29 11.95 -0.76
C ARG A 194 -3.51 13.13 -1.71
N ALA A 195 -3.14 14.33 -1.30
CA ALA A 195 -3.29 15.54 -2.10
C ALA A 195 -2.49 15.43 -3.41
N THR A 196 -1.26 14.93 -3.35
CA THR A 196 -0.41 14.74 -4.53
C THR A 196 -1.02 13.75 -5.51
N ILE A 197 -1.47 12.59 -5.01
CA ILE A 197 -2.07 11.55 -5.85
C ILE A 197 -3.35 12.06 -6.51
N ILE A 198 -4.24 12.70 -5.76
CA ILE A 198 -5.49 13.25 -6.30
C ILE A 198 -5.20 14.31 -7.37
N ALA A 199 -4.32 15.28 -7.08
CA ALA A 199 -4.02 16.37 -8.00
C ALA A 199 -3.41 15.88 -9.33
N GLN A 200 -2.58 14.84 -9.29
CA GLN A 200 -1.94 14.30 -10.50
C GLN A 200 -2.87 13.40 -11.33
N LEU A 201 -3.98 12.94 -10.75
CA LEU A 201 -4.96 12.11 -11.45
C LEU A 201 -6.12 12.93 -12.03
N ASP A 202 -6.42 14.11 -11.49
CA ASP A 202 -7.27 15.11 -12.17
C ASP A 202 -6.69 15.50 -13.55
N ASP A 203 -5.36 15.52 -13.68
CA ASP A 203 -4.68 15.75 -14.95
C ASP A 203 -4.85 14.57 -15.94
N ILE A 204 -5.17 13.36 -15.46
CA ILE A 204 -5.29 12.14 -16.28
C ILE A 204 -6.71 11.91 -16.78
N GLU A 205 -7.74 12.23 -15.99
CA GLU A 205 -9.13 12.25 -16.51
C GLU A 205 -9.26 13.24 -17.69
N ASN A 206 -8.35 14.21 -17.78
CA ASN A 206 -8.22 15.16 -18.88
C ASN A 206 -7.13 14.79 -19.91
N ALA A 207 -6.39 13.68 -19.75
CA ALA A 207 -5.30 13.27 -20.64
C ALA A 207 -5.73 12.22 -21.68
N PRO A 208 -5.17 12.24 -22.90
CA PRO A 208 -5.50 11.27 -23.95
C PRO A 208 -5.04 9.84 -23.62
N ALA A 209 -5.86 8.85 -24.01
CA ALA A 209 -5.80 7.44 -23.60
C ALA A 209 -4.56 6.64 -24.05
N ASP A 210 -3.69 7.22 -24.87
CA ASP A 210 -2.56 6.56 -25.52
C ASP A 210 -1.20 6.85 -24.88
N LYS A 211 -1.14 7.63 -23.79
CA LYS A 211 0.11 7.95 -23.10
C LYS A 211 0.23 7.27 -21.74
N PRO A 212 1.38 6.62 -21.45
CA PRO A 212 1.68 6.20 -20.09
C PRO A 212 1.75 7.43 -19.20
N VAL A 213 0.92 7.43 -18.16
CA VAL A 213 0.91 8.50 -17.17
C VAL A 213 2.22 8.43 -16.40
N ARG A 214 3.04 9.47 -16.59
CA ARG A 214 4.25 9.66 -15.80
C ARG A 214 3.98 10.74 -14.77
N ILE A 215 4.15 10.37 -13.51
CA ILE A 215 3.75 11.20 -12.38
C ILE A 215 4.86 12.22 -12.07
N THR A 216 4.56 13.51 -12.19
CA THR A 216 5.48 14.62 -11.90
C THR A 216 4.98 15.47 -10.74
N ARG A 217 5.79 15.69 -9.70
CA ARG A 217 5.45 16.60 -8.59
C ARG A 217 5.17 18.00 -9.13
N SER A 218 3.97 18.51 -8.87
CA SER A 218 3.65 19.92 -9.12
C SER A 218 4.48 20.80 -8.17
N ALA A 219 5.13 21.84 -8.72
CA ALA A 219 5.87 22.81 -7.94
C ALA A 219 4.88 23.57 -7.04
N ARG A 220 5.07 23.43 -5.72
CA ARG A 220 4.31 24.12 -4.68
C ARG A 220 4.23 25.64 -4.99
N PRO A 221 3.06 26.29 -4.96
CA PRO A 221 3.01 27.75 -5.04
C PRO A 221 3.75 28.30 -3.82
N ALA A 222 4.69 29.21 -4.06
CA ALA A 222 5.39 29.91 -2.99
C ALA A 222 4.36 30.57 -2.06
N THR A 223 4.32 30.14 -0.81
CA THR A 223 3.61 30.83 0.28
C THR A 223 4.12 32.27 0.32
N LYS A 224 3.29 33.23 -0.12
CA LYS A 224 3.54 34.64 0.11
C LYS A 224 3.54 34.86 1.62
N ARG A 225 4.69 35.31 2.14
CA ARG A 225 4.83 35.85 3.49
C ARG A 225 3.96 37.10 3.66
#